data_AF-A0A1X7TBU3-F1
#
_entry.id   AF-A0A1X7TBU3-F1
#
_cell.length_a   1.000
_cell.length_b   1.000
_cell.length_c   1.000
_cell.angle_alpha   90.00
_cell.angle_beta   90.00
_cell.angle_gamma   90.00
#
_symmetry.space_group_name_H-M   'P 1'
#
loop_
_entity.id
_entity.type
_entity.pdbx_description
1 polymer ?
#
loop_
_entity_poly.entity_id
_entity_poly.type
_entity_poly.pdbx_seq_one_letter_code
_entity_poly.pdbx_strand_id
1 'polypeptide(L)'
;MFGGSVPSDDGYDILVNIVYTCELESDTTIHWESVKGPVVPTSVQWPVERCSHAITSIISDSPTLVMIGGDGNDNQLVNDSWLLNTSQYQWSK
;
A
#
# COMPACT_ATOMS: atom_id res chain seq x y z
N MET A 1 -5.11 -2.02 -3.12
CA MET A 1 -3.81 -1.82 -3.82
C MET A 1 -2.91 -0.97 -2.93
N PHE A 2 -1.59 -1.09 -3.07
CA PHE A 2 -0.63 -0.27 -2.32
C PHE A 2 0.46 0.25 -3.26
N GLY A 3 0.98 1.44 -2.97
CA GLY A 3 2.16 2.01 -3.63
C GLY A 3 2.00 2.26 -5.12
N GLY A 4 3.08 2.04 -5.87
CA GLY A 4 3.17 2.34 -7.30
C GLY A 4 3.92 3.64 -7.59
N SER A 5 3.85 4.05 -8.86
CA SER A 5 4.48 5.27 -9.37
C SER A 5 3.42 6.22 -9.92
N VAL A 6 3.53 7.51 -9.60
CA VAL A 6 2.67 8.56 -10.18
C VAL A 6 3.54 9.63 -10.86
N PRO A 7 3.10 10.21 -11.98
CA PRO A 7 3.84 11.29 -12.64
C PRO A 7 3.95 12.53 -11.74
N SER A 8 5.12 13.18 -11.73
CA SER A 8 5.34 14.50 -11.15
C SER A 8 5.55 15.56 -12.24
N ASP A 9 5.31 16.82 -11.89
CA ASP A 9 5.41 17.98 -12.79
C ASP A 9 6.83 18.22 -13.33
N ASP A 10 7.84 17.70 -12.65
CA ASP A 10 9.25 17.75 -13.05
C ASP A 10 9.64 16.67 -14.08
N GLY A 11 8.68 15.84 -14.52
CA GLY A 11 8.88 14.79 -15.51
C GLY A 11 9.50 13.52 -14.95
N TYR A 12 9.72 13.46 -13.64
CA TYR A 12 10.09 12.24 -12.94
C TYR A 12 8.88 11.59 -12.29
N ASP A 13 8.98 10.29 -12.12
CA ASP A 13 7.96 9.47 -11.48
C ASP A 13 8.21 9.45 -9.97
N ILE A 14 7.19 9.72 -9.15
CA ILE A 14 7.30 9.64 -7.69
C ILE A 14 6.66 8.36 -7.18
N LEU A 15 7.41 7.63 -6.35
CA LEU A 15 6.88 6.47 -5.65
C LEU A 15 5.94 6.93 -4.54
N VAL A 16 4.87 6.18 -4.34
CA VAL A 16 3.88 6.46 -3.28
C VAL A 16 3.76 5.27 -2.32
N ASN A 17 3.19 5.51 -1.15
CA ASN A 17 2.81 4.52 -0.14
C ASN A 17 1.32 4.61 0.20
N ILE A 18 0.51 5.00 -0.77
CA ILE A 18 -0.94 5.15 -0.59
C ILE A 18 -1.60 3.77 -0.68
N VAL A 19 -2.51 3.49 0.25
CA VAL A 19 -3.43 2.36 0.13
C VAL A 19 -4.65 2.82 -0.66
N TYR A 20 -5.02 2.11 -1.71
CA TYR A 20 -6.29 2.30 -2.41
C TYR A 20 -7.24 1.14 -2.11
N THR A 21 -8.46 1.46 -1.73
CA THR A 21 -9.55 0.52 -1.61
C THR A 21 -10.41 0.63 -2.85
N CYS A 22 -10.93 -0.51 -3.32
CA CYS A 22 -11.81 -0.57 -4.46
C CYS A 22 -12.96 -1.51 -4.12
N GLU A 23 -14.17 -1.00 -4.16
CA GLU A 23 -15.40 -1.75 -3.94
C GLU A 23 -16.23 -1.73 -5.23
N LEU A 24 -16.81 -2.88 -5.56
CA LEU A 24 -17.72 -2.99 -6.70
C LEU A 24 -19.12 -2.56 -6.25
N GLU A 25 -19.57 -1.39 -6.70
CA GLU A 25 -20.93 -0.89 -6.41
C GLU A 25 -21.99 -1.52 -7.33
N SER A 26 -21.59 -1.87 -8.56
CA SER A 26 -22.41 -2.57 -9.54
C SER A 26 -21.51 -3.30 -10.55
N ASP A 27 -22.08 -4.10 -11.45
CA ASP A 27 -21.33 -4.89 -12.45
C ASP A 27 -20.34 -4.07 -13.33
N THR A 28 -20.47 -2.75 -13.36
CA THR A 28 -19.63 -1.85 -14.16
C THR A 28 -19.06 -0.66 -13.39
N THR A 29 -19.43 -0.49 -12.12
CA THR A 29 -19.05 0.69 -11.33
C THR A 29 -18.18 0.28 -10.15
N ILE A 30 -17.00 0.89 -10.07
CA ILE A 30 -16.07 0.73 -8.96
C ILE A 30 -16.05 2.03 -8.17
N HIS A 31 -16.38 1.96 -6.89
CA HIS A 31 -16.00 2.99 -5.93
C HIS A 31 -14.54 2.76 -5.56
N TRP A 32 -13.72 3.80 -5.62
CA TRP A 32 -12.38 3.72 -5.08
C TRP A 32 -12.09 4.95 -4.22
N GLU A 33 -11.34 4.74 -3.15
CA GLU A 33 -10.86 5.81 -2.29
C GLU A 33 -9.40 5.57 -1.88
N SER A 34 -8.71 6.65 -1.53
CA SER A 34 -7.37 6.57 -0.96
C SER A 34 -7.44 6.55 0.56
N VAL A 35 -6.88 5.52 1.18
CA VAL A 35 -6.60 5.47 2.60
C VAL A 35 -5.20 6.04 2.83
N LYS A 36 -5.16 7.27 3.34
CA LYS A 36 -3.90 7.93 3.71
C LYS A 36 -3.41 7.37 5.04
N GLY A 37 -2.10 7.31 5.20
CA GLY A 37 -1.48 6.96 6.48
C GLY A 37 -1.99 7.85 7.61
N PRO A 38 -1.90 7.38 8.87
CA PRO A 38 -2.37 8.15 10.02
C PRO A 38 -1.62 9.48 10.12
N VAL A 39 -2.38 10.55 10.33
CA VAL A 39 -1.84 11.91 10.41
C VAL A 39 -0.95 12.07 11.66
N VAL A 40 -1.27 11.39 12.77
CA VAL A 40 -0.55 11.23 14.07
C VAL A 40 -1.40 10.22 14.90
N PRO A 41 -0.85 9.32 15.75
CA PRO A 41 0.45 9.40 16.40
C PRO A 41 1.54 8.46 15.87
N THR A 42 2.76 8.88 16.18
CA THR A 42 4.10 8.29 15.96
C THR A 42 4.27 6.80 16.24
N SER A 43 3.24 6.10 16.77
CA SER A 43 3.28 4.66 17.03
C SER A 43 2.82 3.80 15.86
N VAL A 44 2.11 4.36 14.88
CA VAL A 44 1.63 3.56 13.74
C VAL A 44 2.74 3.46 12.70
N GLN A 45 3.24 2.25 12.51
CA GLN A 45 4.19 1.96 11.45
C GLN A 45 3.47 2.00 10.10
N TRP A 46 4.12 2.57 9.08
CA TRP A 46 3.62 2.63 7.72
C TRP A 46 4.75 2.25 6.76
N PRO A 47 4.51 1.44 5.72
CA PRO A 47 5.56 1.09 4.78
C PRO A 47 6.02 2.33 3.98
N VAL A 48 7.31 2.41 3.70
CA VAL A 48 7.86 3.46 2.82
C VAL A 48 7.33 3.35 1.39
N GLU A 49 7.38 4.46 0.67
CA GLU A 49 7.03 4.57 -0.74
C GLU A 49 7.76 3.51 -1.57
N ARG A 50 7.02 2.80 -2.43
CA ARG A 50 7.59 1.71 -3.25
C ARG A 50 6.71 1.30 -4.42
N CYS A 51 7.32 0.72 -5.44
CA CYS A 51 6.65 -0.01 -6.52
C CYS A 51 7.18 -1.46 -6.62
N SER A 52 6.79 -2.19 -7.66
CA SER A 52 7.30 -3.55 -7.98
C SER A 52 7.24 -4.60 -6.85
N HIS A 53 6.43 -4.40 -5.82
CA HIS A 53 6.31 -5.30 -4.70
C HIS A 53 5.29 -6.41 -4.98
N ALA A 54 5.44 -7.54 -4.30
CA ALA A 54 4.40 -8.57 -4.26
C ALA A 54 3.42 -8.25 -3.13
N ILE A 55 2.12 -8.37 -3.38
CA ILE A 55 1.09 -8.28 -2.33
C ILE A 55 0.01 -9.34 -2.58
N THR A 56 -0.39 -10.05 -1.53
CA THR A 56 -1.43 -11.10 -1.62
C THR A 56 -2.20 -11.24 -0.32
N SER A 57 -3.40 -11.82 -0.38
CA SER A 57 -4.14 -12.19 0.83
C SER A 57 -3.55 -13.44 1.49
N ILE A 58 -3.57 -13.44 2.82
CA ILE A 58 -3.29 -14.64 3.61
C ILE A 58 -4.62 -15.34 3.89
N ILE A 59 -4.67 -16.65 3.65
CA ILE A 59 -5.81 -17.49 4.04
C ILE A 59 -5.74 -17.68 5.56
N SER A 60 -6.54 -16.91 6.30
CA SER A 60 -6.65 -16.99 7.75
C SER A 60 -8.02 -16.48 8.22
N ASP A 61 -8.30 -16.59 9.53
CA ASP A 61 -9.50 -16.03 10.15
C ASP A 61 -9.47 -14.48 10.22
N SER A 62 -8.30 -13.87 9.97
CA SER A 62 -8.13 -12.42 9.91
C SER A 62 -8.06 -11.94 8.45
N PRO A 63 -8.68 -10.80 8.10
CA PRO A 63 -8.59 -10.22 6.77
C PRO A 63 -7.24 -9.50 6.62
N THR A 64 -6.22 -10.28 6.24
CA THR A 64 -4.82 -9.82 6.23
C THR A 64 -4.21 -9.95 4.83
N LEU A 65 -3.54 -8.90 4.38
CA LEU A 65 -2.63 -8.94 3.23
C LEU A 65 -1.18 -9.02 3.71
N VAL A 66 -0.34 -9.74 2.98
CA VAL A 66 1.13 -9.66 3.11
C VAL A 66 1.70 -8.95 1.91
N MET A 67 2.57 -7.97 2.17
CA MET A 67 3.38 -7.29 1.18
C MET A 67 4.84 -7.64 1.38
N ILE A 68 5.55 -7.96 0.30
CA ILE A 68 6.97 -8.37 0.36
C ILE A 68 7.76 -7.58 -0.68
N GLY A 69 8.85 -6.97 -0.21
CA GLY A 69 9.87 -6.34 -1.03
C GLY A 69 9.37 -5.15 -1.85
N GLY A 70 9.92 -5.01 -3.06
CA GLY A 70 9.69 -3.91 -3.99
C GLY A 70 10.91 -3.04 -4.24
N ASP A 71 10.70 -2.01 -5.06
CA ASP A 71 11.68 -0.96 -5.33
C ASP A 71 11.27 0.29 -4.55
N GLY A 72 12.14 0.76 -3.65
CA GLY A 72 11.98 2.04 -2.95
C GLY A 72 12.61 3.20 -3.72
N ASN A 73 12.74 4.34 -3.04
CA ASN A 73 13.40 5.52 -3.62
C ASN A 73 14.86 5.22 -4.00
N ASP A 74 15.38 5.99 -4.97
CA ASP A 74 16.76 5.86 -5.49
C ASP A 74 17.11 4.47 -6.06
N ASN A 75 16.10 3.78 -6.59
CA ASN A 75 16.20 2.42 -7.14
C ASN A 75 16.76 1.39 -6.14
N GLN A 76 16.59 1.62 -4.83
CA GLN A 76 17.02 0.68 -3.81
C GLN A 76 15.96 -0.40 -3.58
N LEU A 77 16.38 -1.66 -3.59
CA LEU A 77 15.51 -2.77 -3.20
C LEU A 77 15.17 -2.66 -1.72
N VAL A 78 13.89 -2.72 -1.40
CA VAL A 78 13.42 -2.88 -0.03
C VAL A 78 13.30 -4.37 0.28
N ASN A 79 13.81 -4.79 1.44
CA ASN A 79 13.94 -6.19 1.84
C ASN A 79 13.11 -6.53 3.08
N ASP A 80 12.03 -5.79 3.31
CA ASP A 80 11.09 -6.00 4.41
C ASP A 80 9.79 -6.67 3.94
N SER A 81 9.06 -7.19 4.93
CA SER A 81 7.72 -7.74 4.78
C SER A 81 6.79 -6.95 5.69
N TRP A 82 5.54 -6.80 5.26
CA TRP A 82 4.52 -6.07 6.00
C TRP A 82 3.19 -6.83 5.97
N LEU A 83 2.49 -6.84 7.09
CA LEU A 83 1.14 -7.34 7.22
C LEU A 83 0.17 -6.16 7.33
N LEU A 84 -0.84 -6.11 6.46
CA LEU A 84 -1.94 -5.16 6.53
C LEU A 84 -3.20 -5.87 7.05
N ASN A 85 -3.72 -5.44 8.19
CA ASN A 85 -5.09 -5.75 8.58
C ASN A 85 -6.05 -4.86 7.77
N THR A 86 -6.85 -5.43 6.87
CA THR A 86 -7.70 -4.65 5.95
C THR A 86 -8.99 -4.14 6.59
N SER A 87 -9.35 -4.61 7.79
CA SER A 87 -10.49 -4.05 8.55
C SER A 87 -10.13 -2.75 9.26
N GLN A 88 -8.87 -2.61 9.71
CA GLN A 88 -8.41 -1.46 10.49
C GLN A 88 -7.43 -0.56 9.74
N TYR A 89 -6.98 -1.00 8.55
CA TYR A 89 -5.90 -0.38 7.78
C TYR A 89 -4.63 -0.16 8.60
N GLN A 90 -4.32 -1.12 9.48
CA GLN A 90 -3.14 -1.11 10.35
C GLN A 90 -2.05 -2.00 9.77
N TRP A 91 -0.85 -1.45 9.69
CA TRP A 91 0.35 -2.16 9.25
C TRP A 91 1.18 -2.64 10.43
N SER A 92 1.81 -3.81 10.26
CA SER A 92 2.82 -4.36 11.16
C SER A 92 3.93 -5.04 10.36
N LYS A 93 5.14 -5.10 10.92
CA LYS A 93 6.27 -5.87 10.35
C LYS A 93 6.25 -7.31 10.83
#